data_AF-A0A7K3DMX8-F1
#
_entry.id   AF-A0A7K3DMX8-F1
#
_cell.length_a   1.000
_cell.length_b   1.000
_cell.length_c   1.000
_cell.angle_alpha   90.00
_cell.angle_beta   90.00
_cell.angle_gamma   90.00
#
_symmetry.space_group_name_H-M   'P 1'
#
loop_
_entity.id
_entity.type
_entity.pdbx_description
1 polymer ?
#
loop_
_entity_poly.entity_id
_entity_poly.type
_entity_poly.pdbx_seq_one_letter_code
_entity_poly.pdbx_strand_id
1 'polypeptide(L)'
;MPRRPTARPGRRTAARLSGWTAVFALAAGCAPADTASTPADGATRGGAAVRAERPADAPDLLRDAWVSDGRRGWFVDPAGTGDASPFSLYETAWRLRLAALDGGADDTGLRPDRMRRWLEPAERGRLDSSGLPPVAQVDLAVDALDSAGGDADRTTVARTLETLRSGGGYRTAPSADATDPGSTAVAVRVLTRLKLPVPQPVRADALRALRALTPQSAAADPGRAVPVLQTAAALGVGATDRDHAATLAGSTARALSRLGAEPVRLAWEGALRESADRLGARLPAFPPATCDGRVTPDAGIALPGSKSSDPQATYWALKLGCTAVRAPAPGARSRAGWPVPQPGRPGEGALATTAAALVLARAHGGTDAFAGPLTRQLREVWLPLSDGAAPYDTADLAARVNVRLVAGSLGGDAARAVRHDLPAPSLRGIRAGDEARLLLTAFDARDTHAVDTLCAAGSPLRAAGPGTTGGGSVIRAVRLAAAADLCDDPDLRRDAVAAARDARQGPALYRSGKKVSLEASVMGTWVERPRTDAVEAWTRAGLCRDGVCAETPSERARTGQSSLRTRAVLEAARTGDYAALYPVSF
;
A
#
# COMPACT_ATOMS: atom_id res chain seq x y z
N MET A 1 44.71 37.93 28.85
CA MET A 1 44.73 39.23 28.12
C MET A 1 46.02 39.30 27.31
N PRO A 2 46.07 39.75 26.03
CA PRO A 2 45.31 40.87 25.47
C PRO A 2 44.70 40.70 24.04
N ARG A 3 43.71 41.58 23.78
CA ARG A 3 43.28 42.29 22.55
C ARG A 3 42.83 41.56 21.25
N ARG A 4 41.56 41.84 20.90
CA ARG A 4 40.93 41.82 19.56
C ARG A 4 41.61 42.77 18.56
N PRO A 5 41.39 42.55 17.25
CA PRO A 5 40.62 43.50 16.41
C PRO A 5 39.55 42.77 15.55
N THR A 6 38.26 43.10 15.67
CA THR A 6 37.46 44.00 14.81
C THR A 6 37.49 43.71 13.30
N ALA A 7 36.40 43.11 12.80
CA ALA A 7 35.85 43.40 11.48
C ALA A 7 34.32 43.54 11.59
N ARG A 8 33.80 44.57 10.92
CA ARG A 8 32.44 45.12 11.00
C ARG A 8 31.63 44.68 9.74
N PRO A 9 30.39 45.15 9.53
CA PRO A 9 29.18 44.33 9.43
C PRO A 9 28.76 43.98 7.99
N GLY A 10 28.39 42.72 7.76
CA GLY A 10 27.80 42.25 6.50
C GLY A 10 26.28 42.12 6.59
N ARG A 11 25.58 43.09 6.02
CA ARG A 11 24.16 43.11 5.57
C ARG A 11 23.39 41.78 5.74
N ARG A 12 22.50 41.73 6.73
CA ARG A 12 21.34 40.81 6.72
C ARG A 12 20.10 41.60 6.35
N THR A 13 19.76 41.57 5.07
CA THR A 13 18.45 41.96 4.54
C THR A 13 18.04 40.93 3.49
N ALA A 14 16.96 40.22 3.81
CA ALA A 14 15.94 39.67 2.94
C ALA A 14 16.36 39.16 1.53
N ALA A 15 16.34 37.83 1.38
CA ALA A 15 15.93 37.18 0.14
C ALA A 15 15.18 35.87 0.48
N ARG A 16 13.95 36.04 0.97
CA ARG A 16 12.88 35.03 0.84
C ARG A 16 12.50 35.01 -0.65
N LEU A 17 12.86 33.97 -1.39
CA LEU A 17 12.34 33.74 -2.74
C LEU A 17 12.23 32.22 -3.00
N SER A 18 10.99 31.76 -2.91
CA SER A 18 10.33 30.79 -3.81
C SER A 18 11.11 29.50 -4.16
N GLY A 19 10.89 28.47 -3.35
CA GLY A 19 11.22 27.08 -3.64
C GLY A 19 10.10 26.15 -3.21
N TRP A 20 8.89 26.32 -3.75
CA TRP A 20 7.71 25.49 -3.46
C TRP A 20 6.76 25.44 -4.67
N THR A 21 7.21 24.82 -5.77
CA THR A 21 6.36 24.40 -6.91
C THR A 21 6.84 23.07 -7.49
N ALA A 22 7.38 22.23 -6.60
CA ALA A 22 7.89 20.90 -6.87
C ALA A 22 6.97 19.83 -6.26
N VAL A 23 5.65 20.06 -6.24
CA VAL A 23 4.65 19.14 -5.67
C VAL A 23 3.56 18.75 -6.68
N PHE A 24 3.43 19.46 -7.80
CA PHE A 24 2.45 19.12 -8.86
C PHE A 24 3.06 18.47 -10.11
N ALA A 25 4.35 18.18 -10.06
CA ALA A 25 5.05 17.31 -11.01
C ALA A 25 6.02 16.33 -10.32
N LEU A 26 5.89 16.19 -8.99
CA LEU A 26 6.72 15.39 -8.10
C LEU A 26 5.79 14.80 -7.03
N ALA A 27 5.21 13.64 -7.33
CA ALA A 27 4.79 12.69 -6.30
C ALA A 27 6.00 11.84 -5.81
N ALA A 28 7.21 12.42 -5.81
CA ALA A 28 8.44 11.73 -5.42
C ALA A 28 9.50 12.73 -4.93
N GLY A 29 9.24 13.30 -3.75
CA GLY A 29 10.29 13.62 -2.79
C GLY A 29 10.06 12.75 -1.57
N CYS A 30 10.55 11.50 -1.59
CA CYS A 30 10.73 10.73 -0.38
C CYS A 30 11.72 11.47 0.52
N ALA A 31 11.25 11.96 1.67
CA ALA A 31 12.06 12.27 2.84
C ALA A 31 11.24 11.85 4.08
N PRO A 32 11.89 11.30 5.13
CA PRO A 32 11.21 10.65 6.24
C PRO A 32 10.37 11.68 7.00
N ALA A 33 9.09 11.36 7.23
CA ALA A 33 8.34 12.03 8.27
C ALA A 33 8.92 11.58 9.62
N ASP A 34 9.63 12.47 10.30
CA ASP A 34 9.93 12.31 11.71
C ASP A 34 8.61 12.09 12.46
N THR A 35 8.45 10.86 12.94
CA THR A 35 7.35 10.44 13.79
C THR A 35 7.48 11.11 15.16
N ALA A 36 6.82 12.25 15.32
CA ALA A 36 6.42 12.77 16.62
C ALA A 36 5.04 13.43 16.52
N SER A 37 4.03 12.64 16.15
CA SER A 37 2.63 13.02 16.31
C SER A 37 2.17 12.64 17.72
N THR A 38 2.26 13.60 18.63
CA THR A 38 1.46 13.67 19.85
C THR A 38 -0.02 13.70 19.44
N PRO A 39 -0.93 12.91 20.05
CA PRO A 39 -2.34 12.96 19.69
C PRO A 39 -2.92 14.30 20.11
N ALA A 40 -3.49 15.05 19.15
CA ALA A 40 -4.38 16.15 19.46
C ALA A 40 -5.74 15.58 19.85
N ASP A 41 -6.03 15.60 21.15
CA ASP A 41 -7.38 15.41 21.68
C ASP A 41 -8.28 16.55 21.19
N GLY A 42 -9.44 16.20 20.63
CA GLY A 42 -10.53 17.15 20.43
C GLY A 42 -11.00 17.32 18.98
N ALA A 43 -11.64 16.29 18.43
CA ALA A 43 -12.64 16.49 17.38
C ALA A 43 -13.83 15.56 17.65
N THR A 44 -14.96 16.18 17.92
CA THR A 44 -16.24 15.59 18.31
C THR A 44 -16.80 14.64 17.24
N ARG A 45 -17.33 13.52 17.74
CA ARG A 45 -18.00 12.45 16.99
C ARG A 45 -19.22 12.97 16.22
N GLY A 46 -19.13 12.98 14.90
CA GLY A 46 -20.29 12.85 14.02
C GLY A 46 -20.39 11.40 13.56
N GLY A 47 -21.17 10.59 14.28
CA GLY A 47 -21.43 9.19 13.92
C GLY A 47 -22.30 9.10 12.67
N ALA A 48 -21.68 9.10 11.49
CA ALA A 48 -22.30 8.53 10.32
C ALA A 48 -22.28 7.02 10.50
N ALA A 49 -23.45 6.40 10.64
CA ALA A 49 -23.59 4.96 10.59
C ALA A 49 -23.08 4.48 9.22
N VAL A 50 -21.85 3.97 9.20
CA VAL A 50 -21.32 3.18 8.09
C VAL A 50 -22.33 2.05 7.90
N ARG A 51 -23.01 2.02 6.76
CA ARG A 51 -23.81 0.85 6.36
C ARG A 51 -22.88 -0.33 6.49
N ALA A 52 -23.14 -1.23 7.44
CA ALA A 52 -22.38 -2.46 7.60
C ALA A 52 -22.56 -3.24 6.30
N GLU A 53 -21.56 -3.18 5.42
CA GLU A 53 -21.50 -4.04 4.25
C GLU A 53 -21.58 -5.48 4.74
N ARG A 54 -22.33 -6.30 3.98
CA ARG A 54 -22.43 -7.72 4.27
C ARG A 54 -21.00 -8.30 4.31
N PRO A 55 -20.62 -9.06 5.35
CA PRO A 55 -19.29 -9.65 5.40
C PRO A 55 -19.06 -10.46 4.12
N ALA A 56 -17.98 -10.19 3.39
CA ALA A 56 -17.67 -10.96 2.19
C ALA A 56 -17.44 -12.43 2.57
N ASP A 57 -18.05 -13.33 1.80
CA ASP A 57 -17.79 -14.77 1.94
C ASP A 57 -16.33 -15.08 1.57
N ALA A 58 -15.76 -16.12 2.18
CA ALA A 58 -14.34 -16.47 2.03
C ALA A 58 -13.87 -16.62 0.56
N PRO A 59 -14.62 -17.25 -0.36
CA PRO A 59 -14.22 -17.33 -1.77
C PRO A 59 -14.10 -15.96 -2.45
N ASP A 60 -14.95 -15.00 -2.08
CA ASP A 60 -14.91 -13.65 -2.64
C ASP A 60 -13.72 -12.85 -2.09
N LEU A 61 -13.42 -13.01 -0.80
CA LEU A 61 -12.23 -12.42 -0.20
C LEU A 61 -10.95 -12.95 -0.84
N LEU A 62 -10.85 -14.27 -1.07
CA LEU A 62 -9.70 -14.87 -1.76
C LEU A 62 -9.53 -14.32 -3.19
N ARG A 63 -10.62 -14.15 -3.93
CA ARG A 63 -10.57 -13.58 -5.29
C ARG A 63 -10.12 -12.12 -5.30
N ASP A 64 -10.52 -11.33 -4.30
CA ASP A 64 -10.17 -9.92 -4.21
C ASP A 64 -8.74 -9.70 -3.74
N ALA A 65 -8.25 -10.58 -2.85
CA ALA A 65 -6.89 -10.59 -2.35
C ALA A 65 -5.86 -11.16 -3.32
N TRP A 66 -6.30 -11.91 -4.32
CA TRP A 66 -5.40 -12.53 -5.30
C TRP A 66 -4.78 -11.48 -6.23
N VAL A 67 -3.45 -11.45 -6.26
CA VAL A 67 -2.63 -10.61 -7.13
C VAL A 67 -1.84 -11.52 -8.08
N SER A 68 -1.86 -11.23 -9.38
CA SER A 68 -1.15 -12.03 -10.38
C SER A 68 -0.68 -11.19 -11.57
N ASP A 69 0.46 -11.55 -12.14
CA ASP A 69 0.96 -11.06 -13.43
C ASP A 69 0.62 -12.03 -14.60
N GLY A 70 -0.22 -13.04 -14.33
CA GLY A 70 -0.56 -14.13 -15.26
C GLY A 70 0.43 -15.30 -15.22
N ARG A 71 1.70 -15.05 -14.85
CA ARG A 71 2.72 -16.08 -14.67
C ARG A 71 2.86 -16.46 -13.20
N ARG A 72 3.07 -15.49 -12.33
CA ARG A 72 3.25 -15.59 -10.88
C ARG A 72 2.07 -14.92 -10.17
N GLY A 73 1.83 -15.31 -8.92
CA GLY A 73 0.82 -14.67 -8.09
C GLY A 73 1.02 -14.91 -6.61
N TRP A 74 0.35 -14.10 -5.80
CA TRP A 74 0.35 -14.11 -4.34
C TRP A 74 -0.92 -13.46 -3.80
N PHE A 75 -1.13 -13.53 -2.48
CA PHE A 75 -2.25 -12.85 -1.83
C PHE A 75 -1.79 -11.60 -1.09
N VAL A 76 -2.65 -10.57 -1.10
CA VAL A 76 -2.47 -9.32 -0.34
C VAL A 76 -3.65 -9.06 0.57
N ASP A 77 -3.42 -8.32 1.65
CA ASP A 77 -4.41 -8.03 2.68
C ASP A 77 -4.10 -6.66 3.30
N PRO A 78 -5.08 -5.88 3.78
CA PRO A 78 -6.53 -6.07 3.71
C PRO A 78 -7.11 -5.71 2.33
N ALA A 79 -7.41 -6.74 1.52
CA ALA A 79 -8.01 -6.53 0.21
C ALA A 79 -9.49 -6.15 0.38
N GLY A 80 -9.84 -4.92 0.00
CA GLY A 80 -11.22 -4.44 0.01
C GLY A 80 -11.58 -3.50 1.17
N THR A 81 -10.65 -3.16 2.07
CA THR A 81 -10.89 -2.07 3.03
C THR A 81 -10.26 -0.76 2.53
N GLY A 82 -10.97 0.34 2.79
CA GLY A 82 -10.52 1.69 2.44
C GLY A 82 -9.30 2.13 3.24
N ASP A 83 -9.33 1.95 4.56
CA ASP A 83 -8.41 2.65 5.48
C ASP A 83 -6.98 2.08 5.52
N ALA A 84 -6.77 0.84 5.04
CA ALA A 84 -5.48 0.15 5.09
C ALA A 84 -5.19 -0.63 3.78
N SER A 85 -5.66 -0.13 2.64
CA SER A 85 -5.57 -0.87 1.39
C SER A 85 -4.13 -1.19 0.96
N PRO A 86 -3.84 -2.42 0.50
CA PRO A 86 -2.54 -2.81 -0.06
C PRO A 86 -2.30 -2.24 -1.47
N PHE A 87 -3.28 -1.52 -2.04
CA PHE A 87 -3.24 -1.00 -3.40
C PHE A 87 -2.79 0.46 -3.45
N SER A 88 -1.94 0.77 -4.44
CA SER A 88 -1.50 2.14 -4.71
C SER A 88 -2.49 2.82 -5.64
N LEU A 89 -3.11 3.91 -5.17
CA LEU A 89 -3.96 4.77 -5.99
C LEU A 89 -3.19 5.34 -7.19
N TYR A 90 -1.95 5.78 -6.94
CA TYR A 90 -1.06 6.32 -7.95
C TYR A 90 -0.75 5.30 -9.05
N GLU A 91 -0.24 4.12 -8.67
CA GLU A 91 0.09 3.07 -9.64
C GLU A 91 -1.15 2.64 -10.43
N THR A 92 -2.29 2.49 -9.74
CA THR A 92 -3.51 2.01 -10.39
C THR A 92 -4.01 2.97 -11.45
N ALA A 93 -4.11 4.26 -11.12
CA ALA A 93 -4.59 5.26 -12.07
C ALA A 93 -3.64 5.40 -13.28
N TRP A 94 -2.33 5.46 -13.06
CA TRP A 94 -1.38 5.65 -14.17
C TRP A 94 -1.19 4.39 -15.02
N ARG A 95 -1.28 3.18 -14.45
CA ARG A 95 -1.25 1.93 -15.24
C ARG A 95 -2.49 1.77 -16.09
N LEU A 96 -3.66 2.19 -15.60
CA LEU A 96 -4.88 2.26 -16.41
C LEU A 96 -4.72 3.21 -17.61
N ARG A 97 -4.14 4.39 -17.39
CA ARG A 97 -3.83 5.33 -18.47
C ARG A 97 -2.85 4.76 -19.49
N LEU A 98 -1.81 4.06 -19.04
CA LEU A 98 -0.88 3.37 -19.93
C LEU A 98 -1.59 2.28 -20.76
N ALA A 99 -2.41 1.44 -20.12
CA ALA A 99 -3.17 0.41 -20.81
C ALA A 99 -4.13 1.00 -21.87
N ALA A 100 -4.72 2.17 -21.59
CA ALA A 100 -5.57 2.87 -22.53
C ALA A 100 -4.82 3.41 -23.77
N LEU A 101 -3.53 3.77 -23.63
CA LEU A 101 -2.70 4.16 -24.79
C LEU A 101 -2.44 3.01 -25.76
N ASP A 102 -2.25 1.81 -25.21
CA ASP A 102 -1.96 0.60 -26.00
C ASP A 102 -3.22 -0.09 -26.53
N GLY A 103 -4.41 0.51 -26.34
CA GLY A 103 -5.70 -0.08 -26.72
C GLY A 103 -6.14 -1.28 -25.86
N GLY A 104 -5.49 -1.50 -24.72
CA GLY A 104 -5.70 -2.65 -23.84
C GLY A 104 -6.54 -2.38 -22.58
N ALA A 105 -7.26 -1.25 -22.52
CA ALA A 105 -8.04 -0.87 -21.33
C ALA A 105 -9.07 -1.95 -20.91
N ASP A 106 -9.68 -2.62 -21.89
CA ASP A 106 -10.72 -3.63 -21.67
C ASP A 106 -10.18 -4.96 -21.11
N ASP A 107 -8.88 -5.24 -21.27
CA ASP A 107 -8.24 -6.50 -20.82
C ASP A 107 -7.40 -6.31 -19.54
N THR A 108 -7.65 -5.22 -18.81
CA THR A 108 -6.95 -4.97 -17.55
C THR A 108 -7.37 -5.95 -16.46
N GLY A 109 -8.47 -6.70 -16.59
CA GLY A 109 -8.92 -7.67 -15.59
C GLY A 109 -9.35 -7.04 -14.26
N LEU A 110 -9.38 -5.71 -14.17
CA LEU A 110 -9.93 -4.96 -13.05
C LEU A 110 -11.46 -5.06 -13.07
N ARG A 111 -12.09 -4.88 -11.91
CA ARG A 111 -13.55 -4.90 -11.76
C ARG A 111 -14.03 -3.59 -11.13
N PRO A 112 -14.83 -2.77 -11.85
CA PRO A 112 -15.33 -1.49 -11.35
C PRO A 112 -15.96 -1.55 -9.96
N ASP A 113 -16.81 -2.55 -9.69
CA ASP A 113 -17.48 -2.70 -8.39
C ASP A 113 -16.51 -2.99 -7.23
N ARG A 114 -15.36 -3.61 -7.53
CA ARG A 114 -14.31 -3.89 -6.53
C ARG A 114 -13.44 -2.66 -6.33
N MET A 115 -13.07 -1.98 -7.41
CA MET A 115 -12.36 -0.70 -7.35
C MET A 115 -13.17 0.34 -6.57
N ARG A 116 -14.48 0.42 -6.82
CA ARG A 116 -15.38 1.37 -6.16
C ARG A 116 -15.32 1.28 -4.64
N ARG A 117 -15.39 0.06 -4.09
CA ARG A 117 -15.33 -0.16 -2.63
C ARG A 117 -14.03 0.34 -2.02
N TRP A 118 -12.92 0.09 -2.69
CA TRP A 118 -11.62 0.57 -2.23
C TRP A 118 -11.44 2.10 -2.42
N LEU A 119 -11.97 2.67 -3.50
CA LEU A 119 -11.75 4.08 -3.87
C LEU A 119 -12.71 5.07 -3.21
N GLU A 120 -13.76 4.60 -2.54
CA GLU A 120 -14.74 5.45 -1.85
C GLU A 120 -14.10 6.45 -0.84
N PRO A 121 -13.11 6.09 -0.01
CA PRO A 121 -12.40 7.05 0.84
C PRO A 121 -11.55 8.06 0.04
N ALA A 122 -11.01 7.66 -1.12
CA ALA A 122 -10.21 8.54 -1.97
C ALA A 122 -11.07 9.64 -2.62
N GLU A 123 -12.32 9.35 -2.98
CA GLU A 123 -13.30 10.35 -3.43
C GLU A 123 -13.65 11.39 -2.32
N ARG A 124 -13.38 11.04 -1.06
CA ARG A 124 -13.47 11.94 0.11
C ARG A 124 -12.15 12.62 0.44
N GLY A 125 -11.07 12.31 -0.27
CA GLY A 125 -9.72 12.78 0.02
C GLY A 125 -9.19 12.27 1.36
N ARG A 126 -9.57 11.04 1.76
CA ARG A 126 -9.25 10.41 3.05
C ARG A 126 -8.73 8.98 2.90
N LEU A 127 -8.09 8.67 1.78
CA LEU A 127 -7.39 7.40 1.60
C LEU A 127 -5.98 7.53 2.19
N ASP A 128 -5.84 7.14 3.45
CA ASP A 128 -4.61 7.30 4.24
C ASP A 128 -3.41 6.57 3.60
N SER A 129 -3.64 5.40 3.00
CA SER A 129 -2.59 4.59 2.36
C SER A 129 -1.99 5.21 1.09
N SER A 130 -2.61 6.27 0.54
CA SER A 130 -2.16 6.85 -0.73
C SER A 130 -0.91 7.74 -0.58
N GLY A 131 -0.71 8.37 0.59
CA GLY A 131 0.30 9.42 0.76
C GLY A 131 0.10 10.68 -0.11
N LEU A 132 -1.03 10.79 -0.81
CA LEU A 132 -1.33 11.89 -1.74
C LEU A 132 -2.17 12.98 -1.06
N PRO A 133 -2.06 14.25 -1.51
CA PRO A 133 -2.95 15.30 -1.03
C PRO A 133 -4.41 15.03 -1.45
N PRO A 134 -5.41 15.43 -0.63
CA PRO A 134 -6.83 15.18 -0.89
C PRO A 134 -7.32 15.49 -2.31
N VAL A 135 -6.91 16.63 -2.89
CA VAL A 135 -7.34 17.00 -4.26
C VAL A 135 -6.83 16.01 -5.32
N ALA A 136 -5.61 15.47 -5.14
CA ALA A 136 -5.03 14.49 -6.06
C ALA A 136 -5.66 13.11 -5.88
N GLN A 137 -6.00 12.73 -4.63
CA GLN A 137 -6.73 11.49 -4.37
C GLN A 137 -8.07 11.48 -5.13
N VAL A 138 -8.82 12.58 -5.07
CA VAL A 138 -10.10 12.72 -5.77
C VAL A 138 -9.93 12.57 -7.28
N ASP A 139 -8.93 13.24 -7.88
CA ASP A 139 -8.68 13.17 -9.32
C ASP A 139 -8.29 11.76 -9.77
N LEU A 140 -7.35 11.11 -9.08
CA LEU A 140 -6.90 9.77 -9.45
C LEU A 140 -7.98 8.71 -9.19
N ALA A 141 -8.82 8.87 -8.16
CA ALA A 141 -9.94 7.96 -7.90
C ALA A 141 -10.99 8.04 -9.02
N VAL A 142 -11.37 9.28 -9.39
CA VAL A 142 -12.31 9.52 -10.50
C VAL A 142 -11.74 8.96 -11.80
N ASP A 143 -10.46 9.22 -12.07
CA ASP A 143 -9.78 8.74 -13.27
C ASP A 143 -9.67 7.22 -13.36
N ALA A 144 -9.34 6.56 -12.25
CA ALA A 144 -9.23 5.11 -12.19
C ALA A 144 -10.60 4.43 -12.36
N LEU A 145 -11.65 4.96 -11.75
CA LEU A 145 -13.02 4.43 -11.92
C LEU A 145 -13.49 4.58 -13.36
N ASP A 146 -13.37 5.79 -13.93
CA ASP A 146 -13.76 6.09 -15.32
C ASP A 146 -13.00 5.19 -16.31
N SER A 147 -11.68 5.05 -16.14
CA SER A 147 -10.84 4.21 -17.00
C SER A 147 -11.14 2.71 -16.89
N ALA A 148 -11.69 2.26 -15.75
CA ALA A 148 -12.11 0.88 -15.57
C ALA A 148 -13.54 0.62 -16.07
N GLY A 149 -14.27 1.65 -16.52
CA GLY A 149 -15.68 1.55 -16.91
C GLY A 149 -16.66 1.63 -15.73
N GLY A 150 -16.23 2.16 -14.58
CA GLY A 150 -17.07 2.48 -13.44
C GLY A 150 -17.42 3.96 -13.35
N ASP A 151 -18.48 4.27 -12.60
CA ASP A 151 -18.81 5.66 -12.29
C ASP A 151 -18.07 6.13 -11.04
N ALA A 152 -17.90 7.45 -10.88
CA ALA A 152 -17.52 8.11 -9.63
C ALA A 152 -18.75 8.70 -8.90
N ASP A 153 -18.71 8.88 -7.58
CA ASP A 153 -19.82 9.45 -6.82
C ASP A 153 -19.76 10.97 -6.93
N ARG A 154 -20.50 11.49 -7.90
CA ARG A 154 -20.59 12.91 -8.21
C ARG A 154 -20.94 13.77 -6.99
N THR A 155 -21.80 13.28 -6.10
CA THR A 155 -22.23 14.04 -4.91
C THR A 155 -21.12 14.11 -3.88
N THR A 156 -20.48 12.98 -3.62
CA THR A 156 -19.33 12.90 -2.71
C THR A 156 -18.18 13.75 -3.23
N VAL A 157 -17.80 13.59 -4.50
CA VAL A 157 -16.72 14.36 -5.14
C VAL A 157 -16.99 15.87 -5.09
N ALA A 158 -18.20 16.32 -5.46
CA ALA A 158 -18.55 17.74 -5.43
C ALA A 158 -18.41 18.32 -4.01
N ARG A 159 -18.91 17.60 -3.00
CA ARG A 159 -18.81 18.01 -1.59
C ARG A 159 -17.35 18.07 -1.13
N THR A 160 -16.54 17.07 -1.47
CA THR A 160 -15.12 17.03 -1.12
C THR A 160 -14.39 18.24 -1.69
N LEU A 161 -14.54 18.50 -3.00
CA LEU A 161 -13.90 19.64 -3.66
C LEU A 161 -14.35 20.98 -3.06
N GLU A 162 -15.62 21.09 -2.68
CA GLU A 162 -16.13 22.30 -2.00
C GLU A 162 -15.44 22.56 -0.66
N THR A 163 -15.10 21.52 0.11
CA THR A 163 -14.33 21.71 1.37
C THR A 163 -12.90 22.21 1.13
N LEU A 164 -12.33 21.91 -0.05
CA LEU A 164 -11.00 22.37 -0.47
C LEU A 164 -11.01 23.77 -1.09
N ARG A 165 -12.19 24.27 -1.50
CA ARG A 165 -12.33 25.58 -2.12
C ARG A 165 -12.04 26.69 -1.12
N SER A 166 -11.37 27.73 -1.58
CA SER A 166 -11.20 28.99 -0.85
C SER A 166 -11.26 30.14 -1.87
N GLY A 167 -12.33 30.94 -1.82
CA GLY A 167 -12.60 31.96 -2.84
C GLY A 167 -12.75 31.35 -4.24
N GLY A 168 -12.00 31.88 -5.20
CA GLY A 168 -11.95 31.38 -6.59
C GLY A 168 -10.83 30.39 -6.89
N GLY A 169 -10.22 29.76 -5.87
CA GLY A 169 -9.23 28.70 -6.05
C GLY A 169 -9.48 27.49 -5.16
N TYR A 170 -8.65 26.46 -5.35
CA TYR A 170 -8.66 25.24 -4.55
C TYR A 170 -7.33 25.04 -3.83
N ARG A 171 -7.41 24.46 -2.64
CA ARG A 171 -6.27 24.05 -1.82
C ARG A 171 -5.89 22.60 -2.10
N THR A 172 -4.65 22.24 -1.77
CA THR A 172 -4.17 20.85 -1.84
C THR A 172 -4.86 19.95 -0.81
N ALA A 173 -5.11 20.51 0.38
CA ALA A 173 -5.72 19.88 1.55
C ALA A 173 -6.47 20.95 2.39
N PRO A 174 -7.39 20.55 3.30
CA PRO A 174 -8.08 21.50 4.18
C PRO A 174 -7.13 22.31 5.07
N SER A 175 -5.98 21.72 5.44
CA SER A 175 -4.95 22.33 6.28
C SER A 175 -4.03 23.30 5.54
N ALA A 176 -4.10 23.40 4.21
CA ALA A 176 -3.25 24.33 3.47
C ALA A 176 -3.73 25.78 3.63
N ASP A 177 -2.78 26.69 3.84
CA ASP A 177 -3.06 28.11 4.12
C ASP A 177 -3.52 28.89 2.87
N ALA A 178 -3.12 28.44 1.68
CA ALA A 178 -3.36 29.15 0.42
C ALA A 178 -3.85 28.22 -0.68
N THR A 179 -4.59 28.80 -1.63
CA THR A 179 -4.95 28.12 -2.88
C THR A 179 -3.73 27.99 -3.78
N ASP A 180 -3.76 26.96 -4.62
CA ASP A 180 -2.68 26.63 -5.53
C ASP A 180 -3.24 26.49 -6.97
N PRO A 181 -2.58 27.08 -8.00
CA PRO A 181 -3.02 26.95 -9.39
C PRO A 181 -3.09 25.49 -9.86
N GLY A 182 -2.16 24.63 -9.42
CA GLY A 182 -2.16 23.19 -9.72
C GLY A 182 -3.41 22.50 -9.18
N SER A 183 -3.71 22.71 -7.90
CA SER A 183 -4.91 22.19 -7.23
C SER A 183 -6.19 22.69 -7.89
N THR A 184 -6.20 23.95 -8.33
CA THR A 184 -7.33 24.55 -9.06
C THR A 184 -7.53 23.88 -10.41
N ALA A 185 -6.46 23.65 -11.17
CA ALA A 185 -6.53 22.95 -12.45
C ALA A 185 -7.04 21.52 -12.30
N VAL A 186 -6.59 20.79 -11.26
CA VAL A 186 -7.06 19.45 -10.93
C VAL A 186 -8.55 19.46 -10.58
N ALA A 187 -8.99 20.33 -9.67
CA ALA A 187 -10.39 20.41 -9.26
C ALA A 187 -11.32 20.76 -10.44
N VAL A 188 -10.92 21.73 -11.28
CA VAL A 188 -11.69 22.11 -12.47
C VAL A 188 -11.73 20.96 -13.50
N ARG A 189 -10.63 20.23 -13.71
CA ARG A 189 -10.61 19.03 -14.54
C ARG A 189 -11.59 17.96 -14.04
N VAL A 190 -11.60 17.68 -12.74
CA VAL A 190 -12.52 16.71 -12.15
C VAL A 190 -13.97 17.14 -12.31
N LEU A 191 -14.29 18.40 -11.99
CA LEU A 191 -15.65 18.93 -12.14
C LEU A 191 -16.13 18.86 -13.60
N THR A 192 -15.28 19.26 -14.55
CA THR A 192 -15.62 19.23 -15.97
C THR A 192 -15.76 17.80 -16.50
N ARG A 193 -14.86 16.88 -16.14
CA ARG A 193 -14.94 15.45 -16.48
C ARG A 193 -16.26 14.84 -15.99
N LEU A 194 -16.64 15.11 -14.75
CA LEU A 194 -17.88 14.63 -14.16
C LEU A 194 -19.11 15.44 -14.60
N LYS A 195 -19.00 16.38 -15.56
CA LYS A 195 -20.11 17.25 -15.99
C LYS A 195 -20.80 17.95 -14.82
N LEU A 196 -20.01 18.38 -13.82
CA LEU A 196 -20.44 19.18 -12.68
C LEU A 196 -20.17 20.67 -12.95
N PRO A 197 -21.01 21.58 -12.42
CA PRO A 197 -20.80 23.00 -12.61
C PRO A 197 -19.54 23.46 -11.87
N VAL A 198 -18.64 24.14 -12.57
CA VAL A 198 -17.53 24.87 -11.94
C VAL A 198 -18.08 26.17 -11.33
N PRO A 199 -17.84 26.45 -10.03
CA PRO A 199 -18.33 27.66 -9.37
C PRO A 199 -17.92 28.95 -10.08
N GLN A 200 -18.83 29.93 -10.16
CA GLN A 200 -18.57 31.21 -10.83
C GLN A 200 -17.35 31.97 -10.29
N PRO A 201 -17.10 32.04 -8.96
CA PRO A 201 -15.89 32.67 -8.44
C PRO A 201 -14.60 32.04 -9.00
N VAL A 202 -14.58 30.71 -9.18
CA VAL A 202 -13.43 29.98 -9.74
C VAL A 202 -13.25 30.33 -11.21
N ARG A 203 -14.34 30.38 -11.99
CA ARG A 203 -14.29 30.77 -13.41
C ARG A 203 -13.76 32.20 -13.58
N ALA A 204 -14.26 33.13 -12.77
CA ALA A 204 -13.85 34.53 -12.82
C ALA A 204 -12.37 34.72 -12.45
N ASP A 205 -11.90 34.07 -11.38
CA ASP A 205 -10.51 34.14 -10.96
C ASP A 205 -9.56 33.42 -11.93
N ALA A 206 -9.97 32.31 -12.53
CA ALA A 206 -9.19 31.62 -13.57
C ALA A 206 -8.99 32.50 -14.81
N LEU A 207 -10.05 33.18 -15.28
CA LEU A 207 -9.95 34.13 -16.40
C LEU A 207 -9.09 35.35 -16.04
N ARG A 208 -9.21 35.86 -14.81
CA ARG A 208 -8.34 36.96 -14.33
C ARG A 208 -6.88 36.51 -14.28
N ALA A 209 -6.61 35.31 -13.79
CA ALA A 209 -5.26 34.73 -13.73
C ALA A 209 -4.67 34.54 -15.12
N LEU A 210 -5.47 34.05 -16.08
CA LEU A 210 -5.06 33.92 -17.48
C LEU A 210 -4.65 35.28 -18.07
N ARG A 211 -5.50 36.30 -17.94
CA ARG A 211 -5.26 37.64 -18.48
C ARG A 211 -4.13 38.40 -17.79
N ALA A 212 -3.82 38.05 -16.54
CA ALA A 212 -2.71 38.63 -15.78
C ALA A 212 -1.36 37.99 -16.14
N LEU A 213 -1.34 36.80 -16.74
CA LEU A 213 -0.11 36.20 -17.23
C LEU A 213 0.37 36.95 -18.47
N THR A 214 1.68 37.19 -18.53
CA THR A 214 2.34 37.74 -19.71
C THR A 214 3.26 36.68 -20.31
N PRO A 215 3.64 36.78 -21.58
CA PRO A 215 4.62 35.87 -22.17
C PRO A 215 5.92 35.77 -21.36
N GLN A 216 6.37 36.87 -20.74
CA GLN A 216 7.57 36.86 -19.89
C GLN A 216 7.33 36.11 -18.58
N SER A 217 6.21 36.38 -17.87
CA SER A 217 5.95 35.70 -16.60
C SER A 217 5.63 34.22 -16.79
N ALA A 218 4.96 33.86 -17.88
CA ALA A 218 4.68 32.48 -18.24
C ALA A 218 5.93 31.67 -18.63
N ALA A 219 6.96 32.35 -19.17
CA ALA A 219 8.26 31.74 -19.43
C ALA A 219 9.13 31.63 -18.16
N ALA A 220 9.00 32.59 -17.24
CA ALA A 220 9.75 32.61 -15.98
C ALA A 220 9.25 31.56 -14.98
N ASP A 221 7.95 31.27 -14.97
CA ASP A 221 7.34 30.29 -14.06
C ASP A 221 6.38 29.36 -14.81
N PRO A 222 6.92 28.34 -15.52
CA PRO A 222 6.10 27.32 -16.16
C PRO A 222 5.20 26.55 -15.18
N GLY A 223 5.65 26.38 -13.93
CA GLY A 223 4.91 25.66 -12.89
C GLY A 223 3.59 26.35 -12.52
N ARG A 224 3.52 27.68 -12.62
CA ARG A 224 2.27 28.45 -12.52
C ARG A 224 1.52 28.56 -13.84
N ALA A 225 2.23 28.73 -14.95
CA ALA A 225 1.61 28.97 -16.26
C ALA A 225 0.82 27.77 -16.77
N VAL A 226 1.39 26.56 -16.68
CA VAL A 226 0.76 25.33 -17.19
C VAL A 226 -0.60 25.06 -16.51
N PRO A 227 -0.75 25.10 -15.17
CA PRO A 227 -2.04 24.90 -14.53
C PRO A 227 -3.10 25.96 -14.89
N VAL A 228 -2.70 27.23 -15.09
CA VAL A 228 -3.63 28.29 -15.52
C VAL A 228 -4.15 28.00 -16.93
N LEU A 229 -3.27 27.58 -17.85
CA LEU A 229 -3.64 27.18 -19.21
C LEU A 229 -4.52 25.92 -19.22
N GLN A 230 -4.22 24.93 -18.38
CA GLN A 230 -5.08 23.74 -18.19
C GLN A 230 -6.48 24.11 -17.72
N THR A 231 -6.57 25.03 -16.75
CA THR A 231 -7.86 25.52 -16.24
C THR A 231 -8.64 26.24 -17.33
N ALA A 232 -8.00 27.13 -18.09
CA ALA A 232 -8.63 27.82 -19.22
C ALA A 232 -9.11 26.84 -20.30
N ALA A 233 -8.28 25.87 -20.67
CA ALA A 233 -8.63 24.82 -21.64
C ALA A 233 -9.84 23.98 -21.19
N ALA A 234 -9.93 23.64 -19.89
CA ALA A 234 -11.05 22.89 -19.34
C ALA A 234 -12.35 23.71 -19.26
N LEU A 235 -12.26 25.02 -18.98
CA LEU A 235 -13.43 25.89 -18.87
C LEU A 235 -14.04 26.27 -20.22
N GLY A 236 -13.22 26.25 -21.29
CA GLY A 236 -13.55 26.83 -22.58
C GLY A 236 -13.53 28.36 -22.50
N VAL A 237 -12.66 29.01 -23.28
CA VAL A 237 -12.52 30.47 -23.28
C VAL A 237 -12.90 31.09 -24.64
N GLY A 238 -13.29 32.37 -24.61
CA GLY A 238 -13.67 33.13 -25.80
C GLY A 238 -12.50 33.30 -26.78
N ALA A 239 -12.78 33.81 -27.99
CA ALA A 239 -11.78 33.95 -29.05
C ALA A 239 -10.56 34.79 -28.63
N THR A 240 -10.80 35.96 -28.03
CA THR A 240 -9.71 36.85 -27.57
C THR A 240 -8.82 36.21 -26.50
N ASP A 241 -9.43 35.51 -25.53
CA ASP A 241 -8.69 34.81 -24.49
C ASP A 241 -7.94 33.58 -25.04
N ARG A 242 -8.45 32.95 -26.13
CA ARG A 242 -7.77 31.85 -26.83
C ARG A 242 -6.48 32.31 -27.50
N ASP A 243 -6.49 33.42 -28.23
CA ASP A 243 -5.28 33.96 -28.89
C ASP A 243 -4.20 34.34 -27.87
N HIS A 244 -4.63 34.94 -26.76
CA HIS A 244 -3.75 35.24 -25.64
C HIS A 244 -3.16 33.95 -25.02
N ALA A 245 -4.00 32.96 -24.73
CA ALA A 245 -3.57 31.67 -24.18
C ALA A 245 -2.60 30.93 -25.12
N ALA A 246 -2.81 31.00 -26.44
CA ALA A 246 -1.89 30.43 -27.43
C ALA A 246 -0.50 31.07 -27.37
N THR A 247 -0.44 32.40 -27.22
CA THR A 247 0.82 33.14 -27.07
C THR A 247 1.56 32.76 -25.79
N LEU A 248 0.82 32.62 -24.68
CA LEU A 248 1.36 32.15 -23.41
C LEU A 248 1.90 30.71 -23.54
N ALA A 249 1.11 29.80 -24.14
CA ALA A 249 1.51 28.41 -24.33
C ALA A 249 2.81 28.28 -25.15
N GLY A 250 2.95 29.04 -26.24
CA GLY A 250 4.19 29.06 -27.03
C GLY A 250 5.40 29.58 -26.24
N SER A 251 5.19 30.53 -25.33
CA SER A 251 6.24 31.08 -24.48
C SER A 251 6.66 30.09 -23.39
N THR A 252 5.69 29.43 -22.76
CA THR A 252 5.94 28.37 -21.77
C THR A 252 6.64 27.16 -22.39
N ALA A 253 6.23 26.71 -23.59
CA ALA A 253 6.89 25.61 -24.30
C ALA A 253 8.38 25.91 -24.58
N ARG A 254 8.70 27.14 -25.01
CA ARG A 254 10.10 27.56 -25.20
C ARG A 254 10.89 27.55 -23.89
N ALA A 255 10.28 27.92 -22.77
CA ALA A 255 10.95 27.86 -21.47
C ALA A 255 11.20 26.41 -21.03
N LEU A 256 10.19 25.54 -21.15
CA LEU A 256 10.30 24.11 -20.80
C LEU A 256 11.37 23.39 -21.61
N SER A 257 11.58 23.77 -22.88
CA SER A 257 12.60 23.17 -23.74
C SER A 257 14.02 23.25 -23.17
N ARG A 258 14.28 24.18 -22.25
CA ARG A 258 15.60 24.39 -21.60
C ARG A 258 15.87 23.46 -20.42
N LEU A 259 14.85 22.76 -19.90
CA LEU A 259 14.93 22.02 -18.64
C LEU A 259 15.44 20.56 -18.76
N GLY A 260 15.96 20.14 -19.92
CA GLY A 260 16.51 18.78 -20.10
C GLY A 260 15.48 17.66 -19.90
N ALA A 261 15.89 16.40 -19.73
CA ALA A 261 14.98 15.24 -19.67
C ALA A 261 14.30 15.00 -18.30
N GLU A 262 14.01 16.04 -17.52
CA GLU A 262 13.43 15.88 -16.18
C GLU A 262 11.98 15.36 -16.25
N PRO A 263 11.56 14.36 -15.45
CA PRO A 263 10.19 13.86 -15.44
C PRO A 263 9.14 14.93 -15.17
N VAL A 264 9.50 15.92 -14.34
CA VAL A 264 8.69 17.12 -14.11
C VAL A 264 8.41 17.86 -15.41
N ARG A 265 9.43 18.05 -16.24
CA ARG A 265 9.29 18.68 -17.56
C ARG A 265 8.40 17.84 -18.46
N LEU A 266 8.59 16.51 -18.51
CA LEU A 266 7.75 15.65 -19.35
C LEU A 266 6.26 15.78 -19.00
N ALA A 267 5.95 15.79 -17.70
CA ALA A 267 4.58 16.00 -17.23
C ALA A 267 4.03 17.38 -17.60
N TRP A 268 4.81 18.45 -17.40
CA TRP A 268 4.39 19.82 -17.76
C TRP A 268 4.24 20.02 -19.27
N GLU A 269 5.15 19.48 -20.06
CA GLU A 269 5.13 19.57 -21.52
C GLU A 269 3.93 18.82 -22.11
N GLY A 270 3.65 17.61 -21.61
CA GLY A 270 2.47 16.84 -22.01
C GLY A 270 1.17 17.54 -21.66
N ALA A 271 1.05 18.01 -20.40
CA ALA A 271 -0.09 18.80 -19.94
C ALA A 271 -0.30 20.09 -20.75
N LEU A 272 0.79 20.79 -21.08
CA LEU A 272 0.77 22.02 -21.87
C LEU A 272 0.27 21.75 -23.29
N ARG A 273 0.74 20.67 -23.94
CA ARG A 273 0.33 20.30 -25.30
C ARG A 273 -1.14 19.91 -25.36
N GLU A 274 -1.62 19.08 -24.45
CA GLU A 274 -3.05 18.74 -24.37
C GLU A 274 -3.93 19.99 -24.17
N SER A 275 -3.45 20.96 -23.38
CA SER A 275 -4.16 22.23 -23.16
C SER A 275 -4.12 23.12 -24.40
N ALA A 276 -2.95 23.21 -25.04
CA ALA A 276 -2.73 24.01 -26.24
C ALA A 276 -3.62 23.54 -27.39
N ASP A 277 -3.73 22.22 -27.61
CA ASP A 277 -4.58 21.64 -28.64
C ASP A 277 -6.06 22.03 -28.44
N ARG A 278 -6.58 21.95 -27.20
CA ARG A 278 -7.95 22.38 -26.86
C ARG A 278 -8.17 23.88 -27.03
N LEU A 279 -7.12 24.67 -26.85
CA LEU A 279 -7.14 26.12 -27.05
C LEU A 279 -6.91 26.52 -28.51
N GLY A 280 -6.64 25.57 -29.41
CA GLY A 280 -6.33 25.81 -30.83
C GLY A 280 -4.91 26.32 -31.08
N ALA A 281 -4.02 26.23 -30.09
CA ALA A 281 -2.64 26.69 -30.17
C ALA A 281 -1.74 25.59 -30.76
N ARG A 282 -0.99 25.93 -31.82
CA ARG A 282 0.00 25.03 -32.41
C ARG A 282 1.36 25.23 -31.76
N LEU A 283 1.84 24.20 -31.06
CA LEU A 283 3.19 24.18 -30.49
C LEU A 283 4.19 23.50 -31.43
N PRO A 284 5.48 23.87 -31.40
CA PRO A 284 6.52 23.13 -32.11
C PRO A 284 6.52 21.65 -31.73
N ALA A 285 6.94 20.76 -32.63
CA ALA A 285 7.03 19.33 -32.35
C ALA A 285 7.95 19.05 -31.14
N PHE A 286 7.58 18.09 -30.29
CA PHE A 286 8.43 17.64 -29.20
C PHE A 286 9.57 16.79 -29.76
N PRO A 287 10.85 17.05 -29.44
CA PRO A 287 11.96 16.22 -29.92
C PRO A 287 12.01 14.89 -29.14
N PRO A 288 11.76 13.72 -29.78
CA PRO A 288 11.71 12.42 -29.09
C PRO A 288 13.00 12.05 -28.35
N ALA A 289 14.15 12.45 -28.91
CA ALA A 289 15.48 12.24 -28.32
C ALA A 289 15.65 12.90 -26.93
N THR A 290 14.73 13.78 -26.51
CA THR A 290 14.71 14.33 -25.15
C THR A 290 14.59 13.24 -24.09
N CYS A 291 14.02 12.06 -24.41
CA CYS A 291 13.81 10.98 -23.45
C CYS A 291 15.01 10.04 -23.26
N ASP A 292 15.98 10.01 -24.18
CA ASP A 292 16.95 8.90 -24.32
C ASP A 292 17.80 8.66 -23.06
N GLY A 293 18.13 9.72 -22.30
CA GLY A 293 18.96 9.62 -21.10
C GLY A 293 18.27 9.09 -19.83
N ARG A 294 16.97 8.78 -19.90
CA ARG A 294 16.15 8.37 -18.73
C ARG A 294 15.41 7.05 -18.91
N VAL A 295 15.61 6.40 -20.05
CA VAL A 295 15.00 5.11 -20.37
C VAL A 295 15.67 4.02 -19.54
N THR A 296 14.89 3.28 -18.76
CA THR A 296 15.37 2.16 -17.95
C THR A 296 15.44 0.87 -18.79
N PRO A 297 15.98 -0.24 -18.24
CA PRO A 297 16.00 -1.52 -18.96
C PRO A 297 14.62 -2.09 -19.32
N ASP A 298 13.54 -1.71 -18.61
CA ASP A 298 12.17 -2.11 -18.97
C ASP A 298 11.54 -1.19 -20.03
N ALA A 299 12.32 -0.27 -20.59
CA ALA A 299 11.95 0.74 -21.56
C ALA A 299 10.97 1.82 -21.04
N GLY A 300 10.73 1.91 -19.73
CA GLY A 300 10.02 3.02 -19.10
C GLY A 300 10.94 4.19 -18.71
N ILE A 301 10.36 5.24 -18.11
CA ILE A 301 11.11 6.42 -17.62
C ILE A 301 11.28 6.34 -16.11
N ALA A 302 12.52 6.42 -15.62
CA ALA A 302 12.80 6.53 -14.19
C ALA A 302 12.80 7.98 -13.68
N LEU A 303 12.36 8.14 -12.43
CA LEU A 303 12.57 9.37 -11.66
C LEU A 303 14.05 9.53 -11.26
N PRO A 304 14.54 10.76 -11.00
CA PRO A 304 15.89 10.96 -10.48
C PRO A 304 16.14 10.12 -9.22
N GLY A 305 17.21 9.31 -9.24
CA GLY A 305 17.57 8.43 -8.13
C GLY A 305 16.79 7.11 -8.06
N SER A 306 15.78 6.90 -8.91
CA SER A 306 15.06 5.62 -9.02
C SER A 306 15.71 4.70 -10.04
N LYS A 307 15.71 3.39 -9.76
CA LYS A 307 16.04 2.34 -10.74
C LYS A 307 14.81 1.75 -11.41
N SER A 308 13.62 2.03 -10.89
CA SER A 308 12.35 1.55 -11.39
C SER A 308 11.67 2.63 -12.23
N SER A 309 10.99 2.19 -13.28
CA SER A 309 10.18 3.06 -14.12
C SER A 309 8.99 3.60 -13.34
N ASP A 310 8.71 4.89 -13.54
CA ASP A 310 7.56 5.59 -13.00
C ASP A 310 6.43 5.61 -14.04
N PRO A 311 5.22 5.17 -13.69
CA PRO A 311 4.14 5.02 -14.66
C PRO A 311 3.63 6.37 -15.20
N GLN A 312 3.68 7.45 -14.40
CA GLN A 312 3.29 8.79 -14.86
C GLN A 312 4.30 9.35 -15.88
N ALA A 313 5.58 9.31 -15.55
CA ALA A 313 6.65 9.81 -16.42
C ALA A 313 6.69 9.02 -17.73
N THR A 314 6.50 7.70 -17.64
CA THR A 314 6.39 6.81 -18.80
C THR A 314 5.19 7.17 -19.67
N TYR A 315 4.01 7.37 -19.07
CA TYR A 315 2.80 7.77 -19.81
C TYR A 315 3.03 9.07 -20.60
N TRP A 316 3.60 10.09 -19.95
CA TRP A 316 3.85 11.36 -20.62
C TRP A 316 4.90 11.25 -21.73
N ALA A 317 5.96 10.47 -21.53
CA ALA A 317 6.95 10.23 -22.57
C ALA A 317 6.35 9.55 -23.81
N LEU A 318 5.48 8.55 -23.62
CA LEU A 318 4.75 7.90 -24.71
C LEU A 318 3.82 8.89 -25.43
N LYS A 319 3.03 9.68 -24.67
CA LYS A 319 2.16 10.73 -25.23
C LYS A 319 2.95 11.78 -26.04
N LEU A 320 4.17 12.08 -25.64
CA LEU A 320 5.05 13.03 -26.32
C LEU A 320 5.77 12.42 -27.54
N GLY A 321 5.59 11.12 -27.82
CA GLY A 321 6.16 10.45 -28.98
C GLY A 321 7.60 9.97 -28.78
N CYS A 322 8.05 9.75 -27.55
CA CYS A 322 9.38 9.21 -27.27
C CYS A 322 9.51 7.76 -27.76
N THR A 323 10.21 7.55 -28.87
CA THR A 323 10.28 6.26 -29.58
C THR A 323 11.09 5.19 -28.85
N ALA A 324 12.01 5.59 -27.97
CA ALA A 324 12.78 4.67 -27.13
C ALA A 324 11.97 4.14 -25.93
N VAL A 325 10.84 4.77 -25.62
CA VAL A 325 9.99 4.40 -24.49
C VAL A 325 8.92 3.42 -24.93
N ARG A 326 8.64 2.43 -24.10
CA ARG A 326 7.51 1.50 -24.27
C ARG A 326 6.73 1.42 -22.97
N ALA A 327 5.44 1.09 -23.06
CA ALA A 327 4.69 0.76 -21.87
C ALA A 327 5.33 -0.47 -21.22
N PRO A 328 5.74 -0.40 -19.94
CA PRO A 328 6.26 -1.56 -19.24
C PRO A 328 5.13 -2.59 -19.14
N ALA A 329 5.52 -3.86 -19.00
CA ALA A 329 4.55 -4.90 -18.69
C ALA A 329 3.70 -4.44 -17.49
N PRO A 330 2.37 -4.63 -17.52
CA PRO A 330 1.47 -4.06 -16.53
C PRO A 330 1.79 -4.53 -15.11
N GLY A 331 2.62 -5.55 -14.91
CA GLY A 331 2.98 -6.05 -13.59
C GLY A 331 1.82 -6.80 -12.94
N ALA A 332 2.05 -7.29 -11.72
CA ALA A 332 1.06 -8.05 -11.00
C ALA A 332 -0.03 -7.13 -10.42
N ARG A 333 -1.29 -7.57 -10.49
CA ARG A 333 -2.45 -6.82 -10.03
C ARG A 333 -3.54 -7.73 -9.48
N SER A 334 -4.42 -7.15 -8.67
CA SER A 334 -5.68 -7.78 -8.27
C SER A 334 -6.84 -7.27 -9.14
N ARG A 335 -8.06 -7.68 -8.80
CA ARG A 335 -9.29 -7.12 -9.37
C ARG A 335 -9.57 -5.68 -8.94
N ALA A 336 -8.96 -5.23 -7.84
CA ALA A 336 -9.16 -3.89 -7.27
C ALA A 336 -8.07 -2.90 -7.70
N GLY A 337 -6.89 -3.37 -8.07
CA GLY A 337 -5.82 -2.48 -8.52
C GLY A 337 -4.43 -3.09 -8.40
N TRP A 338 -3.42 -2.23 -8.55
CA TRP A 338 -2.03 -2.60 -8.40
C TRP A 338 -1.56 -2.41 -6.97
N PRO A 339 -0.84 -3.39 -6.40
CA PRO A 339 -0.31 -3.28 -5.06
C PRO A 339 0.73 -2.16 -4.99
N VAL A 340 0.93 -1.60 -3.79
CA VAL A 340 2.03 -0.65 -3.54
C VAL A 340 3.35 -1.33 -3.90
N PRO A 341 4.22 -0.69 -4.71
CA PRO A 341 5.57 -1.20 -4.95
C PRO A 341 6.31 -1.22 -3.62
N GLN A 342 6.64 -2.40 -3.09
CA GLN A 342 7.37 -2.50 -1.82
C GLN A 342 8.87 -2.30 -2.07
N PRO A 343 9.51 -1.26 -1.50
CA PRO A 343 10.97 -1.17 -1.48
C PRO A 343 11.52 -2.15 -0.44
N GLY A 344 12.40 -3.06 -0.84
CA GLY A 344 13.01 -4.07 0.06
C GLY A 344 12.55 -5.49 -0.24
N ARG A 345 12.80 -6.45 0.68
CA ARG A 345 12.49 -7.88 0.49
C ARG A 345 11.00 -8.06 0.18
N PRO A 346 10.64 -8.37 -1.07
CA PRO A 346 9.25 -8.52 -1.49
C PRO A 346 8.76 -9.87 -0.97
N GLY A 347 8.27 -9.91 0.26
CA GLY A 347 8.16 -11.22 0.90
C GLY A 347 7.24 -11.25 2.09
N GLU A 348 7.59 -10.59 3.19
CA GLU A 348 7.11 -11.05 4.50
C GLU A 348 5.59 -10.93 4.67
N GLY A 349 5.02 -9.76 4.38
CA GLY A 349 3.57 -9.55 4.43
C GLY A 349 2.79 -10.38 3.41
N ALA A 350 3.30 -10.49 2.18
CA ALA A 350 2.67 -11.27 1.12
C ALA A 350 2.76 -12.79 1.36
N LEU A 351 3.86 -13.27 1.93
CA LEU A 351 4.12 -14.66 2.28
C LEU A 351 3.19 -15.12 3.39
N ALA A 352 3.15 -14.40 4.51
CA ALA A 352 2.25 -14.71 5.62
C ALA A 352 0.78 -14.65 5.19
N THR A 353 0.41 -13.64 4.39
CA THR A 353 -0.94 -13.54 3.81
C THR A 353 -1.25 -14.71 2.87
N THR A 354 -0.28 -15.14 2.05
CA THR A 354 -0.44 -16.27 1.14
C THR A 354 -0.59 -17.59 1.90
N ALA A 355 0.19 -17.81 2.95
CA ALA A 355 0.05 -18.98 3.81
C ALA A 355 -1.36 -19.04 4.43
N ALA A 356 -1.84 -17.92 4.96
CA ALA A 356 -3.20 -17.79 5.48
C ALA A 356 -4.28 -18.06 4.43
N ALA A 357 -4.14 -17.46 3.24
CA ALA A 357 -5.07 -17.63 2.14
C ALA A 357 -5.15 -19.09 1.67
N LEU A 358 -4.04 -19.83 1.70
CA LEU A 358 -4.02 -21.25 1.31
C LEU A 358 -4.74 -22.15 2.32
N VAL A 359 -4.68 -21.83 3.62
CA VAL A 359 -5.51 -22.51 4.64
C VAL A 359 -7.00 -22.28 4.33
N LEU A 360 -7.37 -21.03 4.06
CA LEU A 360 -8.76 -20.68 3.74
C LEU A 360 -9.23 -21.32 2.41
N ALA A 361 -8.38 -21.30 1.38
CA ALA A 361 -8.71 -21.88 0.07
C ALA A 361 -8.97 -23.39 0.16
N ARG A 362 -8.19 -24.12 0.97
CA ARG A 362 -8.41 -25.55 1.23
C ARG A 362 -9.75 -25.83 1.88
N ALA A 363 -10.15 -25.01 2.85
CA ALA A 363 -11.44 -25.16 3.52
C ALA A 363 -12.64 -24.90 2.57
N HIS A 364 -12.44 -24.16 1.46
CA HIS A 364 -13.52 -23.68 0.59
C HIS A 364 -13.43 -24.14 -0.89
N GLY A 365 -12.80 -25.27 -1.17
CA GLY A 365 -12.82 -25.88 -2.52
C GLY A 365 -11.47 -26.07 -3.20
N GLY A 366 -10.36 -25.94 -2.46
CA GLY A 366 -9.03 -26.33 -2.91
C GLY A 366 -8.15 -25.18 -3.39
N THR A 367 -6.91 -25.51 -3.79
CA THR A 367 -5.87 -24.51 -4.14
C THR A 367 -5.57 -24.45 -5.64
N ASP A 368 -6.25 -25.25 -6.45
CA ASP A 368 -5.90 -25.52 -7.85
C ASP A 368 -5.84 -24.26 -8.71
N ALA A 369 -6.76 -23.33 -8.50
CA ALA A 369 -6.82 -22.05 -9.22
C ALA A 369 -5.56 -21.17 -8.99
N PHE A 370 -4.84 -21.40 -7.89
CA PHE A 370 -3.68 -20.59 -7.48
C PHE A 370 -2.35 -21.36 -7.60
N ALA A 371 -2.41 -22.70 -7.63
CA ALA A 371 -1.24 -23.55 -7.42
C ALA A 371 -0.13 -23.33 -8.46
N GLY A 372 -0.47 -23.21 -9.74
CA GLY A 372 0.51 -22.98 -10.82
C GLY A 372 1.28 -21.66 -10.65
N PRO A 373 0.60 -20.51 -10.61
CA PRO A 373 1.25 -19.22 -10.37
C PRO A 373 1.99 -19.12 -9.03
N LEU A 374 1.45 -19.71 -7.95
CA LEU A 374 2.12 -19.75 -6.65
C LEU A 374 3.40 -20.59 -6.66
N THR A 375 3.39 -21.73 -7.35
CA THR A 375 4.59 -22.58 -7.48
C THR A 375 5.71 -21.82 -8.19
N ARG A 376 5.39 -21.03 -9.22
CA ARG A 376 6.37 -20.16 -9.90
C ARG A 376 6.82 -19.01 -9.00
N GLN A 377 5.92 -18.35 -8.29
CA GLN A 377 6.27 -17.31 -7.32
C GLN A 377 7.21 -17.83 -6.22
N LEU A 378 6.91 -19.01 -5.68
CA LEU A 378 7.73 -19.70 -4.69
C LEU A 378 9.14 -19.94 -5.21
N ARG A 379 9.29 -20.55 -6.39
CA ARG A 379 10.60 -20.93 -6.95
C ARG A 379 11.42 -19.75 -7.48
N GLU A 380 10.77 -18.79 -8.14
CA GLU A 380 11.47 -17.71 -8.84
C GLU A 380 11.73 -16.49 -7.96
N VAL A 381 11.01 -16.34 -6.84
CA VAL A 381 11.09 -15.14 -5.99
C VAL A 381 11.37 -15.48 -4.54
N TRP A 382 10.48 -16.22 -3.86
CA TRP A 382 10.57 -16.35 -2.40
C TRP A 382 11.68 -17.29 -1.92
N LEU A 383 11.93 -18.38 -2.65
CA LEU A 383 12.97 -19.34 -2.31
C LEU A 383 14.38 -18.74 -2.44
N PRO A 384 14.76 -18.06 -3.55
CA PRO A 384 16.06 -17.38 -3.64
C PRO A 384 16.29 -16.31 -2.56
N LEU A 385 15.22 -15.63 -2.12
CA LEU A 385 15.31 -14.61 -1.07
C LEU A 385 15.51 -15.20 0.33
N SER A 386 15.22 -16.48 0.51
CA SER A 386 15.23 -17.18 1.80
C SER A 386 16.45 -18.09 2.00
N ASP A 387 17.30 -18.20 0.97
CA ASP A 387 18.54 -19.01 0.95
C ASP A 387 19.75 -18.30 1.61
N GLY A 388 19.49 -17.46 2.61
CA GLY A 388 20.54 -16.83 3.41
C GLY A 388 21.29 -17.86 4.27
N ALA A 389 22.57 -17.58 4.55
CA ALA A 389 23.33 -18.31 5.57
C ALA A 389 23.07 -17.73 6.97
N ALA A 390 23.02 -18.60 7.99
CA ALA A 390 22.90 -18.20 9.39
C ALA A 390 24.06 -17.29 9.85
N PRO A 391 23.87 -16.40 10.85
CA PRO A 391 22.72 -16.29 11.75
C PRO A 391 21.52 -15.59 11.11
N TYR A 392 20.33 -16.13 11.37
CA TYR A 392 19.06 -15.56 10.90
C TYR A 392 18.53 -14.52 11.87
N ASP A 393 18.00 -13.43 11.34
CA ASP A 393 17.15 -12.55 12.13
C ASP A 393 15.71 -13.10 12.25
N THR A 394 14.84 -12.38 12.96
CA THR A 394 13.46 -12.82 13.17
C THR A 394 12.66 -12.83 11.87
N ALA A 395 12.91 -11.87 10.96
CA ALA A 395 12.21 -11.75 9.69
C ALA A 395 12.65 -12.83 8.70
N ASP A 396 13.94 -13.15 8.67
CA ASP A 396 14.50 -14.30 7.94
C ASP A 396 13.78 -15.60 8.34
N LEU A 397 13.68 -15.86 9.65
CA LEU A 397 13.04 -17.07 10.16
C LEU A 397 11.54 -17.10 9.85
N ALA A 398 10.83 -15.97 10.00
CA ALA A 398 9.41 -15.87 9.65
C ALA A 398 9.16 -16.11 8.15
N ALA A 399 10.00 -15.56 7.28
CA ALA A 399 9.92 -15.80 5.83
C ALA A 399 10.12 -17.29 5.50
N ARG A 400 11.11 -17.94 6.13
CA ARG A 400 11.41 -19.37 5.91
C ARG A 400 10.27 -20.29 6.37
N VAL A 401 9.70 -20.02 7.54
CA VAL A 401 8.50 -20.72 8.04
C VAL A 401 7.35 -20.58 7.05
N ASN A 402 7.05 -19.36 6.60
CA ASN A 402 5.97 -19.12 5.63
C ASN A 402 6.23 -19.78 4.27
N VAL A 403 7.48 -19.79 3.78
CA VAL A 403 7.87 -20.50 2.55
C VAL A 403 7.59 -22.01 2.67
N ARG A 404 7.92 -22.64 3.80
CA ARG A 404 7.60 -24.06 4.05
C ARG A 404 6.10 -24.30 4.12
N LEU A 405 5.35 -23.43 4.80
CA LEU A 405 3.88 -23.53 4.89
C LEU A 405 3.21 -23.42 3.52
N VAL A 406 3.66 -22.49 2.68
CA VAL A 406 3.19 -22.35 1.30
C VAL A 406 3.54 -23.59 0.49
N ALA A 407 4.78 -24.09 0.58
CA ALA A 407 5.22 -25.26 -0.18
C ALA A 407 4.47 -26.54 0.22
N GLY A 408 4.30 -26.79 1.53
CA GLY A 408 3.44 -27.86 2.04
C GLY A 408 1.97 -27.65 1.65
N SER A 409 1.59 -26.40 1.39
CA SER A 409 0.25 -26.08 0.91
C SER A 409 -0.01 -26.48 -0.53
N LEU A 410 1.01 -26.39 -1.37
CA LEU A 410 0.99 -26.66 -2.81
C LEU A 410 1.23 -28.14 -3.17
N GLY A 411 1.68 -28.97 -2.21
CA GLY A 411 1.84 -30.41 -2.38
C GLY A 411 3.28 -30.92 -2.26
N GLY A 412 3.44 -32.24 -2.42
CA GLY A 412 4.70 -32.94 -2.12
C GLY A 412 5.92 -32.50 -2.93
N ASP A 413 5.73 -32.09 -4.19
CA ASP A 413 6.83 -31.64 -5.06
C ASP A 413 7.39 -30.28 -4.64
N ALA A 414 6.52 -29.32 -4.32
CA ALA A 414 6.93 -28.03 -3.81
C ALA A 414 7.62 -28.18 -2.45
N ALA A 415 7.06 -29.00 -1.55
CA ALA A 415 7.67 -29.29 -0.26
C ALA A 415 9.05 -29.96 -0.39
N ARG A 416 9.24 -30.89 -1.33
CA ARG A 416 10.54 -31.50 -1.61
C ARG A 416 11.57 -30.49 -2.12
N ALA A 417 11.19 -29.62 -3.05
CA ALA A 417 12.09 -28.57 -3.56
C ALA A 417 12.55 -27.63 -2.44
N VAL A 418 11.63 -27.12 -1.63
CA VAL A 418 11.98 -26.24 -0.49
C VAL A 418 12.85 -26.96 0.54
N ARG A 419 12.64 -28.25 0.81
CA ARG A 419 13.52 -29.03 1.70
C ARG A 419 14.93 -29.23 1.16
N HIS A 420 15.08 -29.33 -0.16
CA HIS A 420 16.38 -29.48 -0.81
C HIS A 420 17.12 -28.14 -0.88
N ASP A 421 16.42 -27.07 -1.24
CA ASP A 421 17.02 -25.78 -1.57
C ASP A 421 17.17 -24.85 -0.36
N LEU A 422 16.35 -25.00 0.70
CA LEU A 422 16.56 -24.24 1.93
C LEU A 422 17.45 -25.02 2.91
N PRO A 423 18.55 -24.43 3.42
CA PRO A 423 19.38 -25.07 4.43
C PRO A 423 18.56 -25.36 5.70
N ALA A 424 19.03 -26.31 6.52
CA ALA A 424 18.42 -26.53 7.83
C ALA A 424 18.56 -25.29 8.74
N PRO A 425 17.56 -24.96 9.58
CA PRO A 425 17.71 -23.89 10.55
C PRO A 425 18.85 -24.18 11.54
N SER A 426 19.47 -23.11 12.06
CA SER A 426 20.55 -23.18 13.04
C SER A 426 20.24 -22.34 14.27
N LEU A 427 20.59 -22.84 15.46
CA LEU A 427 20.55 -22.05 16.70
C LEU A 427 21.72 -21.06 16.83
N ARG A 428 22.63 -21.02 15.85
CA ARG A 428 23.79 -20.13 15.89
C ARG A 428 23.34 -18.66 16.02
N GLY A 429 23.77 -18.02 17.11
CA GLY A 429 23.47 -16.61 17.38
C GLY A 429 22.12 -16.35 18.05
N ILE A 430 21.33 -17.39 18.36
CA ILE A 430 20.07 -17.27 19.10
C ILE A 430 20.33 -17.47 20.59
N ARG A 431 19.93 -16.51 21.42
CA ARG A 431 20.05 -16.62 22.89
C ARG A 431 18.82 -17.31 23.48
N ALA A 432 18.99 -17.93 24.64
CA ALA A 432 17.89 -18.56 25.39
C ALA A 432 16.72 -17.60 25.72
N GLY A 433 16.98 -16.29 25.82
CA GLY A 433 15.95 -15.27 26.02
C GLY A 433 15.22 -14.81 24.75
N ASP A 434 15.65 -15.23 23.56
CA ASP A 434 15.08 -14.77 22.29
C ASP A 434 13.87 -15.66 21.89
N GLU A 435 12.80 -15.59 22.68
CA GLU A 435 11.65 -16.52 22.57
C GLU A 435 11.06 -16.59 21.16
N ALA A 436 10.95 -15.47 20.45
CA ALA A 436 10.42 -15.42 19.08
C ALA A 436 11.32 -16.15 18.08
N ARG A 437 12.65 -16.00 18.18
CA ARG A 437 13.59 -16.67 17.26
C ARG A 437 13.66 -18.17 17.53
N LEU A 438 13.63 -18.56 18.81
CA LEU A 438 13.56 -19.97 19.21
C LEU A 438 12.29 -20.64 18.69
N LEU A 439 11.16 -19.95 18.82
CA LEU A 439 9.86 -20.38 18.31
C LEU A 439 9.87 -20.57 16.79
N LEU A 440 10.29 -19.55 16.03
CA LEU A 440 10.35 -19.63 14.57
C LEU A 440 11.36 -20.68 14.09
N THR A 441 12.46 -20.86 14.81
CA THR A 441 13.44 -21.94 14.53
C THR A 441 12.80 -23.32 14.69
N ALA A 442 11.99 -23.52 15.73
CA ALA A 442 11.30 -24.79 15.93
C ALA A 442 10.31 -25.08 14.77
N PHE A 443 9.63 -24.07 14.24
CA PHE A 443 8.75 -24.26 13.08
C PHE A 443 9.50 -24.49 11.77
N ASP A 444 10.59 -23.75 11.52
CA ASP A 444 11.42 -23.97 10.32
C ASP A 444 11.97 -25.40 10.30
N ALA A 445 12.18 -25.99 11.48
CA ALA A 445 12.77 -27.31 11.64
C ALA A 445 11.81 -28.48 11.45
N ARG A 446 10.49 -28.28 11.61
CA ARG A 446 9.47 -29.35 11.76
C ARG A 446 9.52 -30.43 10.68
N ASP A 447 9.89 -30.05 9.45
CA ASP A 447 9.94 -30.95 8.29
C ASP A 447 11.37 -31.13 7.73
N THR A 448 12.39 -30.94 8.57
CA THR A 448 13.81 -31.01 8.18
C THR A 448 14.53 -32.20 8.82
N HIS A 449 15.67 -32.59 8.27
CA HIS A 449 16.55 -33.60 8.89
C HIS A 449 17.27 -33.08 10.14
N ALA A 450 17.09 -31.80 10.51
CA ALA A 450 17.74 -31.18 11.66
C ALA A 450 16.93 -31.29 12.95
N VAL A 451 15.73 -31.89 12.92
CA VAL A 451 14.87 -32.12 14.10
C VAL A 451 15.67 -32.78 15.22
N ASP A 452 16.32 -33.91 14.95
CA ASP A 452 17.08 -34.66 15.95
C ASP A 452 18.23 -33.82 16.55
N THR A 453 18.91 -33.03 15.72
CA THR A 453 20.03 -32.18 16.17
C THR A 453 19.52 -31.04 17.06
N LEU A 454 18.37 -30.43 16.72
CA LEU A 454 17.77 -29.34 17.48
C LEU A 454 17.16 -29.82 18.79
N CYS A 455 16.55 -31.01 18.79
CA CYS A 455 16.05 -31.65 19.99
C CYS A 455 17.19 -32.07 20.92
N ALA A 456 18.29 -32.60 20.39
CA ALA A 456 19.51 -32.90 21.15
C ALA A 456 20.19 -31.62 21.70
N ALA A 457 20.17 -30.53 20.93
CA ALA A 457 20.65 -29.22 21.36
C ALA A 457 19.71 -28.52 22.36
N GLY A 458 18.66 -29.21 22.86
CA GLY A 458 17.47 -28.67 23.52
C GLY A 458 17.65 -27.77 24.74
N SER A 459 18.87 -27.45 25.21
CA SER A 459 19.08 -26.51 26.30
C SER A 459 18.48 -25.12 26.05
N PRO A 460 18.61 -24.45 24.88
CA PRO A 460 17.97 -23.15 24.63
C PRO A 460 16.47 -23.24 24.34
N LEU A 461 15.99 -24.33 23.74
CA LEU A 461 14.55 -24.56 23.49
C LEU A 461 13.81 -24.90 24.80
N ARG A 462 14.49 -25.48 25.78
CA ARG A 462 13.94 -25.80 27.11
C ARG A 462 14.20 -24.68 28.13
N ALA A 463 15.39 -24.09 28.13
CA ALA A 463 15.81 -23.07 29.07
C ALA A 463 15.40 -21.67 28.59
N ALA A 464 14.21 -21.24 29.00
CA ALA A 464 13.95 -19.84 29.29
C ALA A 464 13.25 -19.79 30.66
N GLY A 465 13.92 -19.23 31.65
CA GLY A 465 13.33 -18.96 32.96
C GLY A 465 12.25 -17.89 32.84
N PRO A 466 11.41 -17.68 33.89
CA PRO A 466 10.50 -16.54 33.95
C PRO A 466 11.32 -15.25 33.85
N GLY A 467 11.43 -14.70 32.64
CA GLY A 467 12.10 -13.43 32.38
C GLY A 467 11.39 -12.32 33.14
N THR A 468 12.16 -11.48 33.81
CA THR A 468 11.78 -10.44 34.77
C THR A 468 11.03 -9.24 34.17
N THR A 469 10.28 -9.39 33.09
CA THR A 469 9.33 -8.39 32.61
C THR A 469 7.91 -8.90 32.86
N GLY A 470 7.25 -8.29 33.85
CA GLY A 470 6.01 -8.80 34.44
C GLY A 470 4.84 -8.99 33.47
N GLY A 471 4.05 -10.03 33.73
CA GLY A 471 2.65 -10.14 33.28
C GLY A 471 2.39 -11.06 32.07
N GLY A 472 2.37 -12.37 32.30
CA GLY A 472 1.74 -13.46 31.53
C GLY A 472 1.37 -13.23 30.06
N SER A 473 2.36 -13.27 29.18
CA SER A 473 2.19 -13.43 27.73
C SER A 473 2.17 -14.92 27.35
N VAL A 474 1.25 -15.32 26.45
CA VAL A 474 1.07 -16.71 25.98
C VAL A 474 2.23 -17.23 25.11
N ILE A 475 3.14 -16.35 24.68
CA ILE A 475 4.26 -16.69 23.78
C ILE A 475 5.17 -17.79 24.34
N ARG A 476 5.43 -17.79 25.66
CA ARG A 476 6.18 -18.87 26.30
C ARG A 476 5.48 -20.22 26.16
N ALA A 477 4.17 -20.26 26.39
CA ALA A 477 3.37 -21.48 26.25
C ALA A 477 3.41 -22.00 24.80
N VAL A 478 3.30 -21.08 23.85
CA VAL A 478 3.39 -21.36 22.41
C VAL A 478 4.75 -21.96 22.02
N ARG A 479 5.85 -21.37 22.51
CA ARG A 479 7.22 -21.88 22.30
C ARG A 479 7.41 -23.28 22.85
N LEU A 480 6.93 -23.52 24.07
CA LEU A 480 7.01 -24.85 24.68
C LEU A 480 6.16 -25.88 23.92
N ALA A 481 4.95 -25.50 23.47
CA ALA A 481 4.11 -26.37 22.65
C ALA A 481 4.76 -26.69 21.30
N ALA A 482 5.37 -25.71 20.64
CA ALA A 482 6.09 -25.90 19.39
C ALA A 482 7.30 -26.83 19.57
N ALA A 483 8.07 -26.66 20.64
CA ALA A 483 9.20 -27.53 20.97
C ALA A 483 8.73 -28.95 21.34
N ALA A 484 7.62 -29.08 22.06
CA ALA A 484 7.01 -30.37 22.38
C ALA A 484 6.58 -31.11 21.12
N ASP A 485 5.91 -30.41 20.19
CA ASP A 485 5.46 -30.99 18.92
C ASP A 485 6.65 -31.32 17.99
N LEU A 486 7.73 -30.54 18.03
CA LEU A 486 8.95 -30.79 17.26
C LEU A 486 9.72 -32.02 17.76
N CYS A 487 9.83 -32.17 19.08
CA CYS A 487 10.68 -33.18 19.72
C CYS A 487 9.92 -34.39 20.28
N ASP A 488 8.62 -34.46 20.05
CA ASP A 488 7.70 -35.45 20.62
C ASP A 488 7.88 -35.60 22.15
N ASP A 489 7.93 -34.45 22.85
CA ASP A 489 8.26 -34.37 24.28
C ASP A 489 7.00 -34.05 25.12
N PRO A 490 6.40 -35.05 25.80
CA PRO A 490 5.17 -34.86 26.55
C PRO A 490 5.35 -33.99 27.80
N ASP A 491 6.57 -33.87 28.35
CA ASP A 491 6.84 -33.01 29.50
C ASP A 491 6.76 -31.54 29.10
N LEU A 492 7.38 -31.20 27.97
CA LEU A 492 7.26 -29.85 27.39
C LEU A 492 5.82 -29.51 27.03
N ARG A 493 5.03 -30.50 26.58
CA ARG A 493 3.59 -30.29 26.32
C ARG A 493 2.83 -29.96 27.60
N ARG A 494 3.12 -30.64 28.72
CA ARG A 494 2.51 -30.34 30.02
C ARG A 494 2.88 -28.94 30.51
N ASP A 495 4.15 -28.56 30.40
CA ASP A 495 4.63 -27.23 30.77
C ASP A 495 4.02 -26.12 29.92
N ALA A 496 3.85 -26.38 28.61
CA ALA A 496 3.17 -25.46 27.70
C ALA A 496 1.73 -25.20 28.15
N VAL A 497 0.98 -26.25 28.47
CA VAL A 497 -0.41 -26.14 28.96
C VAL A 497 -0.47 -25.43 30.31
N ALA A 498 0.46 -25.69 31.22
CA ALA A 498 0.55 -24.97 32.49
C ALA A 498 0.80 -23.47 32.28
N ALA A 499 1.77 -23.13 31.42
CA ALA A 499 2.07 -21.74 31.08
C ALA A 499 0.90 -21.01 30.39
N ALA A 500 0.13 -21.70 29.54
CA ALA A 500 -1.06 -21.13 28.91
C ALA A 500 -2.15 -20.82 29.95
N ARG A 501 -2.36 -21.72 30.92
CA ARG A 501 -3.35 -21.54 31.99
C ARG A 501 -3.05 -20.34 32.87
N ASP A 502 -1.78 -20.06 33.13
CA ASP A 502 -1.34 -18.87 33.88
C ASP A 502 -1.58 -17.55 33.12
N ALA A 503 -1.64 -17.60 31.78
CA ALA A 503 -1.95 -16.46 30.92
C ALA A 503 -3.47 -16.30 30.66
N ARG A 504 -4.28 -17.30 31.02
CA ARG A 504 -5.70 -17.36 30.74
C ARG A 504 -6.51 -16.36 31.59
N GLN A 505 -7.48 -15.71 30.96
CA GLN A 505 -8.44 -14.82 31.63
C GLN A 505 -9.85 -15.42 31.70
N GLY A 506 -10.16 -16.35 30.79
CA GLY A 506 -11.40 -17.12 30.76
C GLY A 506 -11.32 -18.28 29.77
N PRO A 507 -12.34 -19.13 29.64
CA PRO A 507 -12.35 -20.21 28.65
C PRO A 507 -12.08 -19.66 27.23
N ALA A 508 -11.01 -20.15 26.58
CA ALA A 508 -10.54 -19.68 25.26
C ALA A 508 -10.17 -18.18 25.16
N LEU A 509 -9.98 -17.47 26.29
CA LEU A 509 -9.64 -16.05 26.35
C LEU A 509 -8.30 -15.84 27.05
N TYR A 510 -7.37 -15.20 26.34
CA TYR A 510 -5.99 -15.00 26.80
C TYR A 510 -5.54 -13.56 26.58
N ARG A 511 -4.56 -13.13 27.37
CA ARG A 511 -4.06 -11.75 27.35
C ARG A 511 -2.79 -11.60 26.52
N SER A 512 -2.68 -10.44 25.88
CA SER A 512 -1.42 -9.85 25.45
C SER A 512 -1.17 -8.63 26.34
N GLY A 513 -0.22 -8.72 27.27
CA GLY A 513 -0.03 -7.72 28.32
C GLY A 513 -1.21 -7.65 29.30
N LYS A 514 -1.89 -6.50 29.39
CA LYS A 514 -2.97 -6.25 30.38
C LYS A 514 -4.39 -6.49 29.86
N LYS A 515 -4.58 -6.76 28.56
CA LYS A 515 -5.90 -6.87 27.93
C LYS A 515 -6.05 -8.20 27.20
N VAL A 516 -7.30 -8.67 27.09
CA VAL A 516 -7.65 -9.80 26.22
C VAL A 516 -7.35 -9.40 24.78
N SER A 517 -6.78 -10.36 24.04
CA SER A 517 -6.25 -10.20 22.69
C SER A 517 -6.76 -11.37 21.84
N LEU A 518 -7.19 -11.11 20.60
CA LEU A 518 -7.63 -12.19 19.70
C LEU A 518 -6.44 -13.09 19.38
N GLU A 519 -5.31 -12.52 18.98
CA GLU A 519 -4.06 -13.22 18.70
C GLU A 519 -3.62 -14.11 19.86
N ALA A 520 -3.54 -13.56 21.09
CA ALA A 520 -3.19 -14.35 22.27
C ALA A 520 -4.22 -15.45 22.52
N SER A 521 -5.50 -15.18 22.25
CA SER A 521 -6.58 -16.14 22.46
C SER A 521 -6.52 -17.32 21.49
N VAL A 522 -6.14 -17.05 20.24
CA VAL A 522 -5.88 -18.06 19.21
C VAL A 522 -4.71 -18.95 19.61
N MET A 523 -3.60 -18.34 20.02
CA MET A 523 -2.40 -19.02 20.49
C MET A 523 -2.68 -19.92 21.70
N GLY A 524 -3.34 -19.38 22.73
CA GLY A 524 -3.68 -20.15 23.93
C GLY A 524 -4.65 -21.28 23.62
N THR A 525 -5.61 -21.06 22.71
CA THR A 525 -6.55 -22.10 22.25
C THR A 525 -5.84 -23.22 21.51
N TRP A 526 -4.84 -22.92 20.68
CA TRP A 526 -4.00 -23.94 20.03
C TRP A 526 -3.22 -24.78 21.04
N VAL A 527 -2.66 -24.15 22.08
CA VAL A 527 -1.90 -24.84 23.13
C VAL A 527 -2.80 -25.71 24.01
N GLU A 528 -3.84 -25.12 24.62
CA GLU A 528 -4.70 -25.80 25.60
C GLU A 528 -5.73 -26.74 24.97
N ARG A 529 -6.14 -26.48 23.72
CA ARG A 529 -7.25 -27.18 23.03
C ARG A 529 -8.49 -27.29 23.94
N PRO A 530 -9.05 -26.16 24.42
CA PRO A 530 -10.15 -26.19 25.37
C PRO A 530 -11.39 -26.83 24.76
N ARG A 531 -12.22 -27.48 25.59
CA ARG A 531 -13.49 -28.08 25.15
C ARG A 531 -14.57 -27.06 24.77
N THR A 532 -14.37 -25.79 25.12
CA THR A 532 -15.31 -24.70 24.83
C THR A 532 -15.17 -24.25 23.37
N ASP A 533 -16.29 -23.88 22.74
CA ASP A 533 -16.27 -23.21 21.43
C ASP A 533 -15.53 -21.87 21.55
N ALA A 534 -14.37 -21.78 20.90
CA ALA A 534 -13.53 -20.61 20.92
C ALA A 534 -14.19 -19.41 20.24
N VAL A 535 -14.93 -19.63 19.15
CA VAL A 535 -15.61 -18.56 18.41
C VAL A 535 -16.74 -17.96 19.24
N GLU A 536 -17.50 -18.81 19.95
CA GLU A 536 -18.53 -18.33 20.88
C GLU A 536 -17.91 -17.50 22.02
N ALA A 537 -16.78 -17.96 22.59
CA ALA A 537 -16.07 -17.24 23.63
C ALA A 537 -15.55 -15.88 23.14
N TRP A 538 -14.94 -15.81 21.95
CA TRP A 538 -14.45 -14.57 21.34
C TRP A 538 -15.60 -13.61 21.01
N THR A 539 -16.75 -14.15 20.59
CA THR A 539 -17.95 -13.35 20.33
C THR A 539 -18.50 -12.73 21.61
N ARG A 540 -18.61 -13.50 22.70
CA ARG A 540 -19.03 -12.98 24.02
C ARG A 540 -18.07 -11.95 24.59
N ALA A 541 -16.78 -12.10 24.34
CA ALA A 541 -15.76 -11.11 24.72
C ALA A 541 -15.78 -9.84 23.84
N GLY A 542 -16.61 -9.79 22.80
CA GLY A 542 -16.73 -8.66 21.89
C GLY A 542 -15.58 -8.55 20.87
N LEU A 543 -14.71 -9.55 20.79
CA LEU A 543 -13.63 -9.66 19.79
C LEU A 543 -14.17 -10.01 18.40
N CYS A 544 -15.30 -10.71 18.37
CA CYS A 544 -16.00 -11.15 17.17
C CYS A 544 -17.46 -10.70 17.19
N ARG A 545 -18.01 -10.36 16.02
CA ARG A 545 -19.44 -10.13 15.81
C ARG A 545 -19.78 -10.29 14.33
N ASP A 546 -20.88 -11.00 14.03
CA ASP A 546 -21.39 -11.17 12.66
C ASP A 546 -20.30 -11.69 11.67
N GLY A 547 -19.43 -12.57 12.16
CA GLY A 547 -18.31 -13.14 11.39
C GLY A 547 -17.12 -12.20 11.17
N VAL A 548 -17.14 -10.99 11.73
CA VAL A 548 -16.01 -10.05 11.73
C VAL A 548 -15.35 -10.05 13.10
N CYS A 549 -14.06 -10.35 13.13
CA CYS A 549 -13.21 -10.26 14.31
C CYS A 549 -12.04 -9.30 14.09
N ALA A 550 -11.57 -8.71 15.19
CA ALA A 550 -10.37 -7.88 15.25
C ALA A 550 -9.65 -8.12 16.59
N GLU A 551 -8.43 -7.60 16.71
CA GLU A 551 -7.58 -7.83 17.87
C GLU A 551 -8.18 -7.26 19.16
N THR A 552 -8.94 -6.16 19.05
CA THR A 552 -9.70 -5.57 20.15
C THR A 552 -11.14 -5.23 19.77
N PRO A 553 -12.08 -5.10 20.75
CA PRO A 553 -13.44 -4.66 20.46
C PRO A 553 -13.51 -3.26 19.83
N SER A 554 -12.58 -2.36 20.18
CA SER A 554 -12.49 -1.00 19.63
C SER A 554 -12.02 -1.00 18.17
N GLU A 555 -11.11 -1.91 17.81
CA GLU A 555 -10.72 -2.10 16.41
C GLU A 555 -11.85 -2.73 15.60
N ARG A 556 -12.52 -3.74 16.16
CA ARG A 556 -13.68 -4.36 15.49
C ARG A 556 -14.77 -3.33 15.19
N ALA A 557 -14.99 -2.37 16.08
CA ALA A 557 -15.96 -1.29 15.87
C ALA A 557 -15.56 -0.32 14.73
N ARG A 558 -14.29 -0.30 14.32
CA ARG A 558 -13.77 0.51 13.21
C ARG A 558 -13.63 -0.28 11.91
N THR A 559 -13.45 -1.60 11.98
CA THR A 559 -13.22 -2.44 10.81
C THR A 559 -14.51 -3.05 10.27
N GLY A 560 -14.81 -2.84 8.99
CA GLY A 560 -15.93 -3.49 8.29
C GLY A 560 -15.66 -4.95 7.89
N GLN A 561 -14.40 -5.40 7.92
CA GLN A 561 -13.98 -6.74 7.49
C GLN A 561 -12.81 -7.26 8.32
N SER A 562 -12.71 -8.59 8.40
CA SER A 562 -11.52 -9.27 8.95
C SER A 562 -10.50 -9.53 7.85
N SER A 563 -9.23 -9.43 8.21
CA SER A 563 -8.09 -9.89 7.42
C SER A 563 -8.24 -11.35 6.99
N LEU A 564 -7.61 -11.73 5.88
CA LEU A 564 -7.47 -13.14 5.46
C LEU A 564 -6.90 -14.01 6.58
N ARG A 565 -5.93 -13.47 7.33
CA ARG A 565 -5.34 -14.14 8.50
C ARG A 565 -6.40 -14.45 9.56
N THR A 566 -7.15 -13.44 9.98
CA THR A 566 -8.22 -13.63 10.96
C THR A 566 -9.32 -14.56 10.45
N ARG A 567 -9.63 -14.53 9.14
CA ARG A 567 -10.61 -15.45 8.54
C ARG A 567 -10.15 -16.91 8.56
N ALA A 568 -8.91 -17.17 8.18
CA ALA A 568 -8.33 -18.52 8.26
C ALA A 568 -8.35 -19.07 9.69
N VAL A 569 -8.02 -18.22 10.67
CA VAL A 569 -8.13 -18.55 12.11
C VAL A 569 -9.56 -18.90 12.51
N LEU A 570 -10.55 -18.11 12.08
CA LEU A 570 -11.95 -18.38 12.42
C LEU A 570 -12.43 -19.69 11.80
N GLU A 571 -12.00 -19.99 10.58
CA GLU A 571 -12.36 -21.23 9.90
C GLU A 571 -11.74 -22.46 10.58
N ALA A 572 -10.45 -22.36 10.94
CA ALA A 572 -9.77 -23.39 11.74
C ALA A 572 -10.45 -23.59 13.11
N ALA A 573 -10.88 -22.52 13.77
CA ALA A 573 -11.59 -22.60 15.05
C ALA A 573 -12.95 -23.30 14.92
N ARG A 574 -13.72 -23.00 13.86
CA ARG A 574 -15.03 -23.60 13.59
C ARG A 574 -14.96 -25.07 13.25
N THR A 575 -13.93 -25.46 12.51
CA THR A 575 -13.72 -26.86 12.08
C THR A 575 -13.02 -27.70 13.17
N GLY A 576 -12.56 -27.08 14.25
CA GLY A 576 -11.79 -27.75 15.29
C GLY A 576 -10.37 -28.13 14.85
N ASP A 577 -9.90 -27.63 13.71
CA ASP A 577 -8.52 -27.81 13.26
C ASP A 577 -7.59 -26.85 14.01
N TYR A 578 -7.36 -27.16 15.28
CA TYR A 578 -6.49 -26.37 16.13
C TYR A 578 -5.07 -26.27 15.56
N ALA A 579 -4.60 -27.24 14.78
CA ALA A 579 -3.27 -27.19 14.16
C ALA A 579 -3.15 -26.10 13.08
N ALA A 580 -4.26 -25.74 12.42
CA ALA A 580 -4.33 -24.66 11.44
C ALA A 580 -4.54 -23.26 12.04
N LEU A 581 -4.81 -23.12 13.35
CA LEU A 581 -4.97 -21.82 14.01
C LEU A 581 -3.69 -20.98 14.06
N TYR A 582 -2.57 -21.68 14.13
CA TYR A 582 -1.29 -21.10 14.52
C TYR A 582 -0.38 -20.64 13.35
N PRO A 583 -0.33 -21.31 12.18
CA PRO A 583 0.52 -20.89 11.06
C PRO A 583 0.17 -19.52 10.47
N VAL A 584 -0.95 -18.93 10.93
CA VAL A 584 -1.59 -17.75 10.37
C VAL A 584 -1.42 -16.51 11.27
N SER A 585 -0.82 -16.70 12.46
CA SER A 585 -0.67 -15.66 13.50
C SER A 585 0.67 -14.92 13.45
N PHE A 586 1.65 -15.37 12.65
CA PHE A 586 2.97 -14.73 12.49
C PHE A 586 3.17 -14.18 11.08
#